data_AF-A0A927LTZ1-F1
#
_entry.id   AF-A0A927LTZ1-F1
#
_cell.length_a   1.000
_cell.length_b   1.000
_cell.length_c   1.000
_cell.angle_alpha   90.00
_cell.angle_beta   90.00
_cell.angle_gamma   90.00
#
_symmetry.space_group_name_H-M   'P 1'
#
loop_
_entity.id
_entity.type
_entity.pdbx_description
1 polymer ?
#
loop_
_entity_poly.entity_id
_entity_poly.type
_entity_poly.pdbx_seq_one_letter_code
_entity_poly.pdbx_strand_id
1 'polypeptide(L)' 'MKMTVNNKCIRVGDMKISGVGGASVVLVGDTERIASSSYFDTPASSFINSPHIPLDPEFKREDRASNDHSKDMK' A
#
# COMPACT_ATOMS: atom_id res chain seq x y z
N MET A 1 -6.08 -45.34 -14.45
CA MET A 1 -5.41 -45.16 -13.14
C MET A 1 -6.45 -44.80 -12.09
N LYS A 2 -6.33 -45.31 -10.86
CA LYS A 2 -7.23 -44.97 -9.75
C LYS A 2 -6.45 -44.15 -8.73
N MET A 3 -6.73 -42.85 -8.64
CA MET A 3 -6.14 -41.96 -7.64
C MET A 3 -7.02 -41.99 -6.39
N THR A 4 -6.48 -42.47 -5.27
CA THR A 4 -7.18 -42.44 -3.98
C THR A 4 -6.75 -41.18 -3.24
N VAL A 5 -7.59 -40.15 -3.21
CA VAL A 5 -7.35 -38.93 -2.44
C VAL A 5 -7.86 -39.16 -1.02
N ASN A 6 -6.95 -39.18 -0.05
CA ASN A 6 -7.26 -39.36 1.36
C ASN A 6 -7.05 -38.01 2.07
N ASN A 7 -8.06 -37.14 2.03
CA ASN A 7 -8.01 -35.85 2.71
C ASN A 7 -7.96 -36.08 4.22
N LYS A 8 -6.76 -35.91 4.80
CA LYS A 8 -6.62 -35.85 6.25
C LYS A 8 -7.27 -34.56 6.74
N CYS A 9 -7.84 -34.60 7.95
CA CYS A 9 -8.45 -33.41 8.55
C CYS A 9 -7.40 -32.29 8.66
N ILE A 10 -7.62 -31.19 7.95
CA ILE A 10 -6.82 -29.98 8.11
C ILE A 10 -7.18 -29.40 9.47
N ARG A 11 -6.25 -29.46 10.42
CA ARG A 11 -6.42 -28.90 11.76
C ARG A 11 -5.67 -27.59 11.85
N VAL A 12 -6.41 -26.49 11.74
CA VAL A 12 -5.92 -25.17 12.11
C VAL A 12 -6.18 -24.99 13.61
N GLY A 13 -5.12 -24.73 14.38
CA GLY A 13 -5.24 -24.30 15.77
C GLY A 13 -5.63 -22.82 15.82
N ASP A 14 -4.83 -22.00 16.48
CA ASP A 14 -5.08 -20.56 16.49
C ASP A 14 -4.52 -19.88 15.23
N MET A 15 -5.39 -19.15 14.52
CA MET A 15 -5.01 -18.28 13.40
C MET A 15 -5.41 -16.84 13.75
N LYS A 16 -4.44 -15.92 13.69
CA LYS A 16 -4.67 -14.49 13.93
C LYS A 16 -4.23 -13.67 12.72
N ILE A 17 -5.15 -12.90 12.15
CA ILE A 17 -4.91 -11.96 11.06
C ILE A 17 -5.12 -10.56 11.61
N SER A 18 -4.06 -9.75 11.67
CA SER A 18 -4.09 -8.39 12.24
C SER A 18 -4.55 -7.31 11.26
N GLY A 19 -4.63 -7.62 9.97
CA GLY A 19 -5.12 -6.74 8.92
C GLY A 19 -4.96 -7.36 7.54
N VAL A 20 -5.75 -6.89 6.58
CA VAL A 20 -5.67 -7.25 5.16
C VAL A 20 -5.66 -5.96 4.32
N GLY A 21 -4.92 -5.95 3.22
CA GLY A 21 -4.84 -4.81 2.29
C GLY A 21 -5.99 -4.80 1.28
N GLY A 22 -5.97 -3.83 0.35
CA GLY A 22 -7.04 -3.64 -0.65
C GLY A 22 -7.29 -4.83 -1.59
N ALA A 23 -6.33 -5.74 -1.74
CA ALA A 23 -6.51 -7.04 -2.39
C ALA A 23 -5.74 -8.11 -1.60
N SER A 24 -6.43 -8.97 -0.87
CA SER A 24 -5.80 -10.00 -0.06
C SER A 24 -6.67 -11.23 0.04
N VAL A 25 -6.05 -12.40 -0.02
CA VAL A 25 -6.69 -13.71 0.11
C VAL A 25 -5.90 -14.50 1.14
N VAL A 26 -6.61 -15.03 2.14
CA VAL A 26 -6.07 -16.03 3.06
C VAL A 26 -6.76 -17.35 2.75
N LEU A 27 -5.96 -18.34 2.37
CA LEU A 27 -6.44 -19.67 2.02
C LEU A 27 -5.91 -20.71 3.01
N VAL A 28 -6.80 -21.57 3.48
CA VAL A 28 -6.48 -22.77 4.25
C VAL A 28 -6.97 -23.98 3.46
N GLY A 29 -6.06 -24.89 3.15
CA GLY A 29 -6.33 -26.03 2.27
C GLY A 29 -5.85 -25.79 0.85
N ASP A 30 -6.31 -26.64 -0.06
CA ASP A 30 -5.90 -26.63 -1.45
C ASP A 30 -6.83 -25.80 -2.32
N THR A 31 -6.25 -25.23 -3.37
CA THR A 31 -6.99 -24.57 -4.44
C THR A 31 -6.28 -24.85 -5.75
N GLU A 32 -7.03 -25.13 -6.80
CA GLU A 32 -6.46 -25.34 -8.13
C GLU A 32 -6.07 -24.01 -8.79
N ARG A 33 -6.84 -22.95 -8.52
CA ARG A 33 -6.60 -21.62 -9.11
C ARG A 33 -7.22 -20.51 -8.26
N ILE A 34 -6.43 -19.51 -7.94
CA ILE A 34 -6.91 -18.20 -7.48
C ILE A 34 -6.69 -17.20 -8.61
N ALA A 35 -7.76 -16.53 -9.04
CA ALA A 35 -7.70 -15.43 -9.99
C ALA A 35 -8.18 -14.16 -9.29
N SER A 36 -7.37 -13.11 -9.31
CA SER A 36 -7.73 -11.78 -8.85
C SER A 36 -7.47 -10.79 -9.99
N SER A 37 -8.48 -10.02 -10.35
CA SER A 37 -8.38 -8.98 -11.35
C SER A 37 -8.89 -7.67 -10.77
N SER A 38 -8.16 -6.60 -11.04
CA SER A 38 -8.62 -5.24 -10.84
C SER A 38 -8.78 -4.60 -12.21
N TYR A 39 -9.92 -3.98 -12.47
CA TYR A 39 -10.16 -3.25 -13.71
C TYR A 39 -10.23 -1.77 -13.38
N PHE A 40 -9.54 -0.95 -14.18
CA PHE A 40 -9.76 0.49 -14.14
C PHE A 40 -11.06 0.78 -14.90
N ASP A 41 -12.09 1.24 -14.21
CA ASP A 41 -13.36 1.64 -14.81
C ASP A 41 -13.33 3.07 -15.38
N THR A 42 -12.14 3.58 -15.70
CA THR A 42 -11.97 4.91 -16.29
C THR A 42 -11.89 4.76 -17.80
N PRO A 43 -12.87 5.29 -18.56
CA PRO A 43 -12.80 5.31 -20.02
C PRO A 43 -11.51 5.99 -20.49
N ALA A 44 -10.96 5.58 -21.64
CA ALA A 44 -9.71 6.14 -22.17
C ALA A 44 -9.77 7.68 -22.37
N SER A 45 -10.96 8.24 -22.61
CA SER A 45 -11.20 9.67 -22.70
C SER A 45 -11.11 10.43 -21.36
N SER A 46 -11.14 9.72 -20.23
CA SER A 46 -11.07 10.26 -18.87
C SER A 46 -9.71 9.97 -18.19
N PHE A 47 -8.77 9.38 -18.91
CA PHE A 47 -7.42 9.12 -18.41
C PHE A 47 -6.60 10.42 -18.41
N ILE A 48 -6.58 11.09 -17.26
CA ILE A 48 -5.72 12.27 -17.03
C ILE A 48 -4.30 11.76 -16.77
N ASN A 49 -3.48 11.67 -17.81
CA ASN A 49 -2.03 11.64 -17.66
C ASN A 49 -1.58 12.96 -17.05
N SER A 50 -1.39 13.01 -15.73
CA SER A 50 -0.65 14.13 -15.14
C SER A 50 0.83 13.84 -15.35
N PRO A 51 1.54 14.53 -16.27
CA PRO A 51 3.00 14.50 -16.25
C PRO A 51 3.42 14.96 -14.86
N HIS A 52 4.37 14.24 -14.24
CA HIS A 52 5.01 14.54 -12.96
C HIS A 52 4.82 16.00 -12.51
N ILE A 53 4.12 16.22 -11.41
CA ILE A 53 4.22 17.50 -10.68
C ILE A 53 5.53 17.38 -9.89
N PRO A 54 6.60 18.13 -10.22
CA PRO A 54 7.72 18.26 -9.31
C PRO A 54 7.14 18.91 -8.06
N LEU A 55 7.17 18.21 -6.93
CA LEU A 55 6.91 18.85 -5.65
C LEU A 55 8.08 19.81 -5.42
N ASP A 56 7.88 21.11 -5.66
CA ASP A 56 8.89 22.13 -5.38
C ASP A 56 9.26 22.06 -3.88
N PRO A 57 10.55 21.85 -3.53
CA PRO A 57 10.95 21.58 -2.15
C PRO A 57 10.98 22.82 -1.25
N GLU A 58 10.67 24.03 -1.74
CA GLU A 58 10.78 25.25 -0.92
C GLU A 58 9.45 25.71 -0.32
N PHE A 59 8.96 24.97 0.66
CA PHE A 59 8.05 25.52 1.66
C PHE A 59 8.86 26.32 2.69
N LYS A 60 9.29 27.56 2.36
CA LYS A 60 9.91 28.47 3.34
C LYS A 60 8.82 29.10 4.20
N ARG A 61 8.63 28.57 5.42
CA ARG A 61 8.00 29.32 6.50
C ARG A 61 9.04 30.27 7.08
N GLU A 62 8.92 31.55 6.79
CA GLU A 62 9.61 32.59 7.56
C GLU A 62 8.88 32.76 8.90
N ASP A 63 9.12 31.83 9.82
CA ASP A 63 8.62 31.92 11.19
C ASP A 63 9.74 32.36 12.14
N ARG A 64 9.69 33.67 12.46
CA ARG A 64 9.95 34.28 13.77
C ARG A 64 11.34 34.17 14.42
N ALA A 65 12.00 35.33 14.43
CA ALA A 65 12.65 35.96 15.58
C ALA A 65 13.38 35.06 16.60
N SER A 66 14.71 35.06 16.55
CA SER A 66 15.58 35.08 17.75
C SER A 66 17.05 35.18 17.35
N ASN A 67 17.63 36.38 17.51
CA ASN A 67 18.86 36.59 18.29
C ASN A 67 19.35 38.04 18.08
N ASP A 68 18.89 38.90 18.99
CA ASP A 68 19.74 39.95 19.53
C ASP A 68 20.95 39.29 20.18
N HIS A 69 22.12 39.43 19.55
CA HIS A 69 23.40 39.30 20.25
C HIS A 69 24.48 40.09 19.52
N SER A 70 24.78 41.26 20.09
CA SER A 70 26.13 41.84 20.25
C SER A 70 27.10 41.68 19.07
N LYS A 71 27.24 42.76 18.30
CA LYS A 71 28.39 43.20 17.46
C LYS A 71 27.83 44.31 16.56
N ASP A 72 28.32 45.54 16.54
CA ASP A 72 29.71 45.94 16.51
C ASP A 72 29.94 47.30 17.16
N MET A 73 31.09 47.39 17.84
CA MET A 73 31.85 48.61 18.07
C MET A 73 31.87 49.50 16.82
N LYS A 74 31.39 50.73 16.98
CA LYS A 74 32.02 51.91 16.38
C LYS A 74 31.76 53.14 17.24
#